data_AF-A0A1W1E8S6-F1
#
_entry.id   AF-A0A1W1E8S6-F1
#
_cell.length_a   1.000
_cell.length_b   1.000
_cell.length_c   1.000
_cell.angle_alpha   90.00
_cell.angle_beta   90.00
_cell.angle_gamma   90.00
#
_symmetry.space_group_name_H-M   'P 1'
#
loop_
_entity.id
_entity.type
_entity.pdbx_description
1 polymer ?
#
loop_
_entity_poly.entity_id
_entity_poly.type
_entity_poly.pdbx_seq_one_letter_code
_entity_poly.pdbx_strand_id
1 'polypeptide(L)'
;MIGHMKNRLISLLQLFLVLIFIIFEEIVWEGISLPIYNWVHSLKALEKIELWLQGVPAGVILVLFVLMLTSVEVLGIYAGVMFVSGHIVTGMMMYAGKIPVAAFTFWMFRVSEEKLTRFGWFRWLYGKIMGIISWLKSLEIYQCTMQRLKKTKEKLKAFLKYLRAIYFQKESPFWHRFKRLYRSIKRILKRG
;
A
#
# COMPACT_ATOMS: atom_id res chain seq x y z
N MET A 1 4.48 -14.66 -38.67
CA MET A 1 3.48 -14.96 -37.60
C MET A 1 4.08 -15.01 -36.19
N ILE A 2 5.27 -15.58 -35.96
CA ILE A 2 5.87 -15.74 -34.61
C ILE A 2 6.18 -14.39 -33.91
N GLY A 3 6.62 -13.37 -34.66
CA GLY A 3 6.92 -12.03 -34.09
C GLY A 3 5.69 -11.28 -33.54
N HIS A 4 4.51 -11.44 -34.16
CA HIS A 4 3.29 -10.78 -33.70
C HIS A 4 2.74 -11.37 -32.39
N MET A 5 2.85 -12.69 -32.19
CA MET A 5 2.45 -13.33 -30.93
C MET A 5 3.41 -12.98 -29.79
N LYS A 6 4.72 -12.94 -30.07
CA LYS A 6 5.74 -12.53 -29.09
C LYS A 6 5.49 -11.10 -28.60
N ASN A 7 5.17 -10.17 -29.52
CA ASN A 7 4.86 -8.79 -29.16
C ASN A 7 3.56 -8.66 -28.35
N ARG A 8 2.53 -9.47 -28.64
CA ARG A 8 1.29 -9.51 -27.83
C ARG A 8 1.55 -10.08 -26.44
N LEU A 9 2.31 -11.16 -26.32
CA LEU A 9 2.63 -11.78 -25.03
C LEU A 9 3.45 -10.82 -24.15
N ILE A 10 4.44 -10.16 -24.74
CA ILE A 10 5.24 -9.12 -24.07
C ILE A 10 4.35 -7.96 -23.63
N SER A 11 3.43 -7.51 -24.48
CA SER A 11 2.49 -6.43 -24.15
C SER A 11 1.52 -6.81 -23.03
N LEU A 12 1.01 -8.05 -23.01
CA LEU A 12 0.15 -8.54 -21.93
C LEU A 12 0.91 -8.67 -20.62
N LEU A 13 2.12 -9.21 -20.65
CA LEU A 13 3.00 -9.28 -19.49
C LEU A 13 3.30 -7.88 -18.96
N GLN A 14 3.66 -6.95 -19.84
CA GLN A 14 3.91 -5.55 -19.52
C GLN A 14 2.67 -4.88 -18.89
N LEU A 15 1.47 -5.11 -19.42
CA LEU A 15 0.23 -4.62 -18.84
C LEU A 15 0.00 -5.19 -17.44
N PHE A 16 0.24 -6.48 -17.24
CA PHE A 16 0.11 -7.12 -15.93
C PHE A 16 1.11 -6.55 -14.91
N LEU A 17 2.38 -6.37 -15.29
CA LEU A 17 3.39 -5.74 -14.43
C LEU A 17 3.02 -4.29 -14.09
N VAL A 18 2.60 -3.51 -15.09
CA VAL A 18 2.15 -2.13 -14.89
C VAL A 18 0.96 -2.07 -13.94
N LEU A 19 -0.02 -2.96 -14.09
CA LEU A 19 -1.20 -3.01 -13.22
C LEU A 19 -0.82 -3.33 -11.77
N ILE A 20 0.00 -4.37 -11.56
CA ILE A 20 0.52 -4.72 -10.23
C ILE A 20 1.25 -3.53 -9.63
N PHE A 21 2.17 -2.92 -10.39
CA PHE A 21 2.95 -1.80 -9.91
C PHE A 21 2.07 -0.60 -9.56
N ILE A 22 1.08 -0.26 -10.38
CA ILE A 22 0.17 0.85 -10.09
C ILE A 22 -0.66 0.57 -8.83
N ILE A 23 -1.13 -0.67 -8.63
CA ILE A 23 -1.84 -1.05 -7.40
C ILE A 23 -0.91 -0.87 -6.19
N PHE A 24 0.34 -1.36 -6.29
CA PHE A 24 1.33 -1.18 -5.23
C PHE A 24 1.68 0.29 -5.02
N GLU A 25 1.91 1.06 -6.08
CA GLU A 25 2.18 2.50 -5.99
C GLU A 25 0.99 3.20 -5.35
N GLU A 26 -0.25 3.03 -5.81
CA GLU A 26 -1.38 3.74 -5.23
C GLU A 26 -1.63 3.35 -3.76
N ILE A 27 -1.49 2.06 -3.41
CA ILE A 27 -1.62 1.59 -2.02
C ILE A 27 -0.47 2.09 -1.12
N VAL A 28 0.78 2.05 -1.59
CA VAL A 28 1.96 2.43 -0.81
C VAL A 28 2.16 3.96 -0.81
N TRP A 29 1.90 4.65 -1.90
CA TRP A 29 2.07 6.10 -2.03
C TRP A 29 0.89 6.86 -1.41
N GLU A 30 -0.37 6.48 -1.70
CA GLU A 30 -1.53 7.17 -1.12
C GLU A 30 -1.98 6.58 0.21
N GLY A 31 -1.94 5.26 0.37
CA GLY A 31 -2.38 4.59 1.60
C GLY A 31 -1.37 4.67 2.74
N ILE A 32 -0.08 4.76 2.43
CA ILE A 32 1.01 4.74 3.42
C ILE A 32 1.77 6.08 3.37
N SER A 33 2.28 6.53 2.22
CA SER A 33 3.24 7.65 2.19
C SER A 33 2.65 9.00 2.60
N LEU A 34 1.44 9.36 2.17
CA LEU A 34 0.75 10.61 2.54
C LEU A 34 0.25 10.65 4.00
N PRO A 35 -0.52 9.65 4.47
CA PRO A 35 -1.00 9.63 5.85
C PRO A 35 0.15 9.41 6.82
N ILE A 36 1.15 8.57 6.52
CA ILE A 36 2.32 8.41 7.38
C ILE A 36 3.16 9.68 7.38
N TYR A 37 3.44 10.33 6.25
CA TYR A 37 4.20 11.60 6.29
C TYR A 37 3.52 12.65 7.21
N ASN A 38 2.20 12.83 7.08
CA ASN A 38 1.44 13.76 7.91
C ASN A 38 1.28 13.28 9.37
N TRP A 39 1.13 11.97 9.60
CA TRP A 39 0.99 11.39 10.94
C TRP A 39 2.33 11.30 11.69
N VAL A 40 3.42 11.05 10.96
CA VAL A 40 4.80 11.05 11.47
C VAL A 40 5.21 12.43 11.92
N HIS A 41 4.91 13.46 11.14
CA HIS A 41 5.14 14.84 11.57
C HIS A 41 4.28 15.23 12.79
N SER A 42 3.17 14.52 13.03
CA SER A 42 2.34 14.72 14.23
C SER A 42 2.79 13.91 15.45
N LEU A 43 3.69 12.93 15.30
CA LEU A 43 4.11 12.03 16.37
C LEU A 43 5.56 12.28 16.79
N LYS A 44 5.72 12.95 17.94
CA LYS A 44 7.01 13.17 18.62
C LYS A 44 7.83 11.88 18.83
N ALA A 45 7.17 10.72 18.89
CA ALA A 45 7.84 9.43 19.03
C ALA A 45 8.71 9.07 17.83
N LEU A 46 8.26 9.35 16.60
CA LEU A 46 9.04 9.06 15.39
C LEU A 46 10.20 10.04 15.20
N GLU A 47 10.04 11.30 15.58
CA GLU A 47 11.13 12.29 15.59
C GLU A 47 12.28 11.83 16.50
N LYS A 48 11.97 11.27 17.67
CA LYS A 48 12.97 10.69 18.57
C LYS A 48 13.67 9.46 17.95
N ILE A 49 12.93 8.62 17.23
CA ILE A 49 13.49 7.46 16.52
C ILE A 49 14.36 7.91 15.35
N GLU A 50 13.98 8.97 14.64
CA GLU A 50 14.75 9.56 13.54
C GLU A 50 16.10 10.11 14.05
N LEU A 51 16.10 10.89 15.13
CA LEU A 51 17.33 11.37 15.76
C LEU A 51 18.21 10.22 16.26
N TRP A 52 17.59 9.17 16.82
CA TRP A 52 18.33 7.97 17.22
C TRP A 52 18.96 7.27 16.00
N LEU A 53 18.21 7.07 14.91
CA LEU A 53 18.72 6.51 13.66
C LEU A 53 19.85 7.34 13.05
N GLN A 54 19.84 8.67 13.22
CA GLN A 54 20.93 9.54 12.80
C GLN A 54 22.21 9.32 13.63
N GLY A 55 22.11 8.97 14.91
CA GLY A 55 23.27 8.62 15.75
C GLY A 55 23.83 7.21 15.52
N VAL A 56 23.05 6.30 14.92
CA VAL A 56 23.45 4.90 14.76
C VAL A 56 24.40 4.69 13.55
N PRO A 57 25.43 3.83 13.66
CA PRO A 57 26.31 3.48 12.55
C PRO A 57 25.57 2.83 11.37
N ALA A 58 26.04 3.10 10.15
CA ALA A 58 25.39 2.61 8.93
C ALA A 58 25.25 1.07 8.88
N GLY A 59 26.21 0.32 9.44
CA GLY A 59 26.15 -1.14 9.49
C GLY A 59 25.02 -1.68 10.36
N VAL A 60 24.74 -1.04 11.50
CA VAL A 60 23.64 -1.43 12.38
C VAL A 60 22.29 -1.14 11.72
N ILE A 61 22.17 0.00 11.04
CA ILE A 61 20.96 0.34 10.27
C ILE A 61 20.72 -0.69 9.17
N LEU A 62 21.77 -1.10 8.45
CA LEU A 62 21.66 -2.13 7.43
C LEU A 62 21.15 -3.46 8.00
N VAL A 63 21.69 -3.91 9.13
CA VAL A 63 21.23 -5.13 9.80
C VAL A 63 19.77 -5.00 10.23
N LEU A 64 19.40 -3.88 10.85
CA LEU A 64 18.01 -3.62 11.24
C LEU A 64 17.09 -3.62 10.01
N PHE A 65 17.50 -2.99 8.92
CA PHE A 65 16.71 -2.92 7.68
C PHE A 65 16.49 -4.32 7.11
N VAL A 66 17.55 -5.11 6.98
CA VAL A 66 17.46 -6.50 6.49
C VAL A 66 16.60 -7.36 7.40
N LEU A 67 16.72 -7.20 8.73
CA LEU A 67 15.91 -7.93 9.69
C LEU A 67 14.42 -7.58 9.55
N MET A 68 14.09 -6.30 9.45
CA MET A 68 12.70 -5.87 9.25
C MET A 68 12.15 -6.34 7.90
N LEU A 69 12.95 -6.23 6.83
CA LEU A 69 12.58 -6.71 5.50
C LEU A 69 12.32 -8.22 5.51
N THR A 70 13.22 -9.00 6.11
CA THR A 70 13.07 -10.45 6.25
C THR A 70 11.82 -10.81 7.04
N SER A 71 11.51 -10.06 8.11
CA SER A 71 10.30 -10.28 8.90
C SER A 71 9.02 -10.08 8.08
N VAL A 72 8.98 -9.06 7.22
CA VAL A 72 7.84 -8.83 6.30
C VAL A 72 7.67 -9.98 5.31
N GLU A 73 8.77 -10.49 4.76
CA GLU A 73 8.75 -11.61 3.82
C GLU A 73 8.30 -12.92 4.51
N VAL A 74 8.82 -13.19 5.71
CA VAL A 74 8.41 -14.37 6.51
C VAL A 74 6.91 -14.33 6.81
N LEU A 75 6.38 -13.18 7.22
CA LEU A 75 4.94 -13.00 7.42
C LEU A 75 4.14 -13.24 6.13
N GLY A 76 4.67 -12.77 5.00
CA GLY A 76 4.07 -12.98 3.67
C GLY A 76 4.02 -14.45 3.27
N ILE A 77 5.14 -15.16 3.42
CA ILE A 77 5.24 -16.60 3.12
C ILE A 77 4.30 -17.39 4.03
N TYR A 78 4.32 -17.10 5.33
CA TYR A 78 3.47 -17.80 6.29
C TYR A 78 1.98 -17.58 6.00
N ALA A 79 1.58 -16.34 5.67
CA ALA A 79 0.21 -16.06 5.21
C ALA A 79 -0.14 -16.87 3.95
N GLY A 80 0.80 -16.97 3.00
CA GLY A 80 0.67 -17.81 1.81
C GLY A 80 0.42 -19.29 2.14
N VAL A 81 1.20 -19.86 3.05
CA VAL A 81 1.03 -21.24 3.53
C VAL A 81 -0.36 -21.43 4.15
N MET A 82 -0.83 -20.46 4.95
CA MET A 82 -2.16 -20.51 5.55
C MET A 82 -3.28 -20.45 4.51
N PHE A 83 -3.11 -19.68 3.43
CA PHE A 83 -4.07 -19.66 2.33
C PHE A 83 -4.17 -21.02 1.62
N VAL A 84 -3.02 -21.63 1.29
CA VAL A 84 -2.98 -22.96 0.64
C VAL A 84 -3.55 -24.04 1.55
N SER A 85 -3.36 -23.89 2.87
CA SER A 85 -3.87 -24.82 3.89
C SER A 85 -5.35 -24.61 4.22
N GLY A 86 -6.09 -23.78 3.46
CA GLY A 86 -7.53 -23.53 3.65
C GLY A 86 -7.89 -22.58 4.80
N HIS A 87 -6.90 -22.05 5.54
CA HIS A 87 -7.11 -21.15 6.67
C HIS A 87 -7.15 -19.69 6.20
N ILE A 88 -8.14 -19.35 5.37
CA ILE A 88 -8.21 -18.07 4.66
C ILE A 88 -8.27 -16.87 5.61
N VAL A 89 -9.08 -16.94 6.67
CA VAL A 89 -9.26 -15.82 7.61
C VAL A 89 -7.96 -15.52 8.37
N THR A 90 -7.30 -16.56 8.88
CA THR A 90 -6.03 -16.42 9.61
C THR A 90 -4.91 -15.95 8.69
N GLY A 91 -4.84 -16.49 7.47
CA GLY A 91 -3.91 -16.01 6.44
C GLY A 91 -4.13 -14.53 6.12
N MET A 92 -5.38 -14.08 6.02
CA MET A 92 -5.71 -12.68 5.78
C MET A 92 -5.31 -11.77 6.96
N MET A 93 -5.53 -12.19 8.20
CA MET A 93 -5.08 -11.44 9.38
C MET A 93 -3.55 -11.31 9.43
N MET A 94 -2.82 -12.40 9.17
CA MET A 94 -1.35 -12.39 9.12
C MET A 94 -0.83 -11.51 7.98
N TYR A 95 -1.45 -11.60 6.81
CA TYR A 95 -1.12 -10.76 5.67
C TYR A 95 -1.39 -9.27 5.96
N ALA A 96 -2.48 -8.94 6.67
CA ALA A 96 -2.77 -7.58 7.09
C ALA A 96 -1.76 -7.07 8.12
N GLY A 97 -1.32 -7.93 9.05
CA GLY A 97 -0.30 -7.60 10.05
C GLY A 97 1.05 -7.21 9.46
N LYS A 98 1.38 -7.69 8.25
CA LYS A 98 2.62 -7.29 7.56
C LYS A 98 2.60 -5.81 7.11
N ILE A 99 1.41 -5.23 6.87
CA ILE A 99 1.24 -3.87 6.32
C ILE A 99 1.93 -2.81 7.20
N PRO A 100 1.66 -2.71 8.52
CA PRO A 100 2.33 -1.73 9.38
C PRO A 100 3.85 -1.95 9.47
N VAL A 101 4.30 -3.20 9.48
CA VAL A 101 5.74 -3.53 9.53
C VAL A 101 6.43 -3.08 8.23
N ALA A 102 5.83 -3.35 7.08
CA ALA A 102 6.32 -2.91 5.78
C ALA A 102 6.35 -1.38 5.67
N ALA A 103 5.28 -0.72 6.16
CA ALA A 103 5.20 0.74 6.21
C ALA A 103 6.33 1.35 7.04
N PHE A 104 6.60 0.80 8.23
CA PHE A 104 7.68 1.28 9.09
C PHE A 104 9.06 0.98 8.50
N THR A 105 9.24 -0.20 7.87
CA THR A 105 10.47 -0.56 7.16
C THR A 105 10.78 0.42 6.04
N PHE A 106 9.76 0.80 5.26
CA PHE A 106 9.90 1.78 4.18
C PHE A 106 10.19 3.20 4.70
N TRP A 107 9.54 3.60 5.78
CA TRP A 107 9.85 4.87 6.44
C TRP A 107 11.30 4.92 6.94
N MET A 108 11.75 3.88 7.65
CA MET A 108 13.12 3.77 8.16
C MET A 108 14.15 3.77 7.03
N PHE A 109 13.85 3.04 5.94
CA PHE A 109 14.64 3.07 4.72
C PHE A 109 14.79 4.50 4.19
N ARG A 110 13.69 5.25 4.07
CA ARG A 110 13.73 6.62 3.53
C ARG A 110 14.52 7.58 4.41
N VAL A 111 14.38 7.48 5.73
CA VAL A 111 15.15 8.29 6.70
C VAL A 111 16.64 7.95 6.67
N SER A 112 16.98 6.69 6.39
CA SER A 112 18.37 6.19 6.42
C SER A 112 18.96 5.91 5.05
N GLU A 113 18.31 6.35 3.97
CA GLU A 113 18.64 6.03 2.58
C GLU A 113 20.09 6.41 2.26
N GLU A 114 20.50 7.61 2.65
CA GLU A 114 21.86 8.11 2.44
C GLU A 114 22.93 7.25 3.14
N LYS A 115 22.59 6.64 4.28
CA LYS A 115 23.52 5.75 5.01
C LYS A 115 23.57 4.37 4.37
N LEU A 116 22.42 3.83 3.95
CA LEU A 116 22.32 2.52 3.31
C LEU A 116 22.97 2.51 1.92
N THR A 117 22.81 3.57 1.15
CA THR A 117 23.41 3.72 -0.18
C THR A 117 24.93 3.97 -0.17
N ARG A 118 25.55 4.12 1.01
CA ARG A 118 27.03 4.08 1.14
C ARG A 118 27.60 2.69 0.88
N PHE A 119 26.82 1.64 1.11
CA PHE A 119 27.23 0.28 0.78
C PHE A 119 27.12 0.07 -0.74
N GLY A 120 28.25 -0.20 -1.41
CA GLY A 120 28.31 -0.25 -2.87
C GLY A 120 27.34 -1.26 -3.51
N TRP A 121 27.19 -2.45 -2.92
CA TRP A 121 26.24 -3.46 -3.39
C TRP A 121 24.78 -3.00 -3.23
N PHE A 122 24.48 -2.30 -2.13
CA PHE A 122 23.14 -1.79 -1.85
C PHE A 122 22.78 -0.68 -2.82
N ARG A 123 23.72 0.24 -3.07
CA ARG A 123 23.57 1.31 -4.07
C ARG A 123 23.31 0.76 -5.47
N TRP A 124 24.05 -0.28 -5.87
CA TRP A 124 23.85 -0.96 -7.14
C TRP A 124 22.44 -1.54 -7.26
N LEU A 125 21.99 -2.28 -6.22
CA LEU A 125 20.66 -2.88 -6.20
C LEU A 125 19.56 -1.83 -6.26
N TYR A 126 19.68 -0.79 -5.43
CA TYR A 126 18.73 0.33 -5.41
C TYR A 126 18.64 1.04 -6.77
N GLY A 127 19.79 1.30 -7.40
CA GLY A 127 19.84 1.88 -8.74
C GLY A 127 19.18 1.00 -9.80
N LYS A 128 19.35 -0.32 -9.73
CA LYS A 128 18.66 -1.26 -10.62
C LYS A 128 17.14 -1.21 -10.43
N ILE A 129 16.67 -1.23 -9.19
CA ILE A 129 15.23 -1.15 -8.87
C ILE A 129 14.66 0.17 -9.39
N MET A 130 15.31 1.30 -9.11
CA MET A 130 14.87 2.61 -9.59
C MET A 130 14.89 2.70 -11.12
N GLY A 131 15.88 2.10 -11.77
CA GLY A 131 15.91 1.94 -13.23
C GLY A 131 14.68 1.20 -13.76
N ILE A 132 14.32 0.06 -13.16
CA ILE A 132 13.12 -0.71 -13.53
C ILE A 132 11.84 0.11 -13.31
N ILE A 133 11.74 0.82 -12.19
CA ILE A 133 10.58 1.68 -11.89
C ILE A 133 10.48 2.80 -12.93
N SER A 134 11.59 3.47 -13.24
CA SER A 134 11.59 4.56 -14.24
C SER A 134 11.22 4.04 -15.63
N TRP A 135 11.73 2.87 -16.02
CA TRP A 135 11.36 2.19 -17.24
C TRP A 135 9.86 1.90 -17.25
N LEU A 136 9.31 1.34 -16.17
CA LEU A 136 7.89 1.04 -16.06
C LEU A 136 7.01 2.29 -16.15
N LYS A 137 7.43 3.40 -15.52
CA LYS A 137 6.74 4.70 -15.59
C LYS A 137 6.81 5.35 -16.98
N SER A 138 7.85 5.06 -17.75
CA SER A 138 8.00 5.54 -19.13
C SER A 138 7.07 4.83 -20.12
N LEU A 139 6.52 3.67 -19.75
CA LEU A 139 5.62 2.92 -20.62
C LEU A 139 4.32 3.69 -20.86
N GLU A 140 3.89 3.79 -22.10
CA GLU A 140 2.61 4.44 -22.47
C GLU A 140 1.42 3.80 -21.74
N ILE A 141 1.44 2.48 -21.56
CA ILE A 141 0.42 1.73 -20.81
C ILE A 141 0.28 2.27 -19.38
N TYR A 142 1.40 2.56 -18.72
CA TYR A 142 1.41 3.13 -17.37
C TYR A 142 0.79 4.54 -17.37
N GLN A 143 1.23 5.40 -18.28
CA GLN A 143 0.73 6.78 -18.36
C GLN A 143 -0.77 6.83 -18.66
N CYS A 144 -1.25 6.04 -19.63
CA CYS A 144 -2.67 5.93 -19.95
C CYS A 144 -3.49 5.39 -18.77
N THR A 145 -2.98 4.37 -18.06
CA THR A 145 -3.69 3.77 -16.93
C THR A 145 -3.78 4.76 -15.76
N MET A 146 -2.69 5.45 -15.44
CA MET A 146 -2.67 6.48 -14.40
C MET A 146 -3.62 7.65 -14.71
N GLN A 147 -3.69 8.10 -15.97
CA GLN A 147 -4.65 9.13 -16.37
C GLN A 147 -6.11 8.67 -16.21
N ARG A 148 -6.41 7.42 -16.56
CA ARG A 148 -7.75 6.83 -16.39
C ARG A 148 -8.12 6.67 -14.92
N LEU A 149 -7.17 6.26 -14.08
CA LEU A 149 -7.36 6.14 -12.64
C LEU A 149 -7.68 7.49 -12.00
N LYS A 150 -6.90 8.54 -12.31
CA LYS A 150 -7.16 9.91 -11.82
C LYS A 150 -8.58 10.38 -12.18
N LYS A 151 -8.98 10.25 -13.45
CA LYS A 151 -10.34 10.61 -13.90
C LYS A 151 -11.42 9.80 -13.19
N THR A 152 -11.20 8.50 -12.98
CA THR A 152 -12.16 7.62 -12.29
C THR A 152 -12.30 8.01 -10.82
N LYS A 153 -11.19 8.32 -10.15
CA LYS A 153 -11.15 8.76 -8.76
C LYS A 153 -11.86 10.09 -8.56
N GLU A 154 -11.67 11.05 -9.46
CA GLU A 154 -12.38 12.33 -9.44
C GLU A 154 -13.89 12.14 -9.58
N LYS A 155 -14.32 11.28 -10.53
CA LYS A 155 -15.74 10.92 -10.69
C LYS A 155 -16.30 10.24 -9.46
N LEU A 156 -15.57 9.30 -8.85
CA LEU A 156 -15.96 8.64 -7.60
C LEU A 156 -16.08 9.64 -6.46
N LYS A 157 -15.13 10.56 -6.31
CA LYS A 157 -15.15 11.60 -5.26
C LYS A 157 -16.33 12.56 -5.47
N ALA A 158 -16.61 12.94 -6.72
CA ALA A 158 -17.76 13.76 -7.07
C ALA A 158 -19.08 13.03 -6.79
N PHE A 159 -19.17 11.75 -7.15
CA PHE A 159 -20.34 10.90 -6.87
C PHE A 159 -20.55 10.68 -5.37
N LEU A 160 -19.49 10.41 -4.60
CA LEU A 160 -19.54 10.32 -3.15
C LEU A 160 -19.98 11.65 -2.51
N LYS A 161 -19.49 12.79 -3.03
CA LYS A 161 -19.90 14.11 -2.55
C LYS A 161 -21.38 14.38 -2.86
N TYR A 162 -21.86 14.00 -4.05
CA TYR A 162 -23.26 14.07 -4.46
C TYR A 162 -24.16 13.18 -3.60
N LEU A 163 -23.79 11.91 -3.42
CA LEU A 163 -24.50 10.99 -2.52
C LEU A 163 -24.50 11.51 -1.08
N ARG A 164 -23.38 12.04 -0.59
CA ARG A 164 -23.32 12.62 0.76
C ARG A 164 -24.24 13.84 0.89
N ALA A 165 -24.35 14.67 -0.14
CA ALA A 165 -25.27 15.80 -0.15
C ALA A 165 -26.75 15.36 -0.11
N ILE A 166 -27.11 14.28 -0.80
CA ILE A 166 -28.49 13.78 -0.87
C ILE A 166 -28.86 12.94 0.35
N TYR A 167 -27.97 12.03 0.77
CA TYR A 167 -28.29 11.01 1.77
C TYR A 167 -27.81 11.37 3.19
N PHE A 168 -26.80 12.23 3.34
CA PHE A 168 -26.14 12.54 4.61
C PHE A 168 -26.44 13.94 5.17
N GLN A 169 -27.34 14.71 4.54
CA GLN A 169 -27.97 15.84 5.23
C GLN A 169 -28.87 15.33 6.38
N LYS A 170 -28.89 16.06 7.50
CA LYS A 170 -29.45 15.67 8.80
C LYS A 170 -30.92 15.23 8.79
N GLU A 171 -31.66 15.46 7.69
CA GLU A 171 -33.09 15.16 7.55
C GLU A 171 -33.44 14.20 6.38
N SER A 172 -32.48 13.38 5.91
CA SER A 172 -32.75 12.44 4.82
C SER A 172 -33.64 11.25 5.25
N PRO A 173 -34.67 10.86 4.44
CA PRO A 173 -35.53 9.70 4.70
C PRO A 173 -34.77 8.38 4.87
N PHE A 174 -33.57 8.28 4.29
CA PHE A 174 -32.70 7.11 4.38
C PHE A 174 -32.18 6.88 5.80
N TRP A 175 -31.76 7.94 6.52
CA TRP A 175 -31.30 7.83 7.91
C TRP A 175 -32.42 7.34 8.83
N HIS A 176 -33.66 7.75 8.57
CA HIS A 176 -34.82 7.25 9.31
C HIS A 176 -35.09 5.76 9.06
N ARG A 177 -34.95 5.28 7.81
CA ARG A 177 -35.07 3.84 7.48
C ARG A 177 -33.92 3.03 8.10
N PHE A 178 -32.69 3.53 8.02
CA PHE A 178 -31.50 2.87 8.57
C PHE A 178 -31.59 2.76 10.11
N LYS A 179 -31.97 3.84 10.79
CA LYS A 179 -32.15 3.86 12.25
C LYS A 179 -33.30 2.95 12.71
N ARG A 180 -34.29 2.71 11.84
CA ARG A 180 -35.38 1.75 12.07
C ARG A 180 -34.88 0.32 11.98
N LEU A 181 -34.10 0.00 10.94
CA LEU A 181 -33.43 -1.30 10.77
C LEU A 181 -32.50 -1.62 11.93
N TYR A 182 -31.61 -0.69 12.33
CA TYR A 182 -30.74 -0.86 13.49
C TYR A 182 -31.54 -1.13 14.78
N ARG A 183 -32.64 -0.41 15.00
CA ARG A 183 -33.53 -0.64 16.17
C ARG A 183 -34.29 -1.96 16.10
N SER A 184 -34.59 -2.48 14.92
CA SER A 184 -35.21 -3.80 14.75
C SER A 184 -34.20 -4.91 15.07
N ILE A 185 -32.98 -4.82 14.52
CA ILE A 185 -31.90 -5.77 14.79
C ILE A 185 -31.52 -5.75 16.28
N LYS A 186 -31.38 -4.57 16.89
CA LYS A 186 -31.08 -4.43 18.32
C LYS A 186 -32.16 -5.01 19.24
N ARG A 187 -33.42 -5.04 18.81
CA ARG A 187 -34.52 -5.66 19.57
C ARG A 187 -34.51 -7.18 19.47
N ILE A 188 -34.12 -7.71 18.32
CA ILE A 188 -33.94 -9.16 18.12
C ILE A 188 -32.76 -9.66 18.97
N LEU A 189 -31.65 -8.92 18.97
CA LEU A 189 -30.43 -9.27 19.70
C LEU A 189 -30.52 -9.12 21.23
N LYS A 190 -31.60 -8.51 21.74
CA LYS A 190 -31.85 -8.30 23.18
C LYS A 190 -32.95 -9.22 23.74
N ARG A 191 -33.50 -10.10 22.88
CA ARG A 191 -34.56 -11.07 23.21
C ARG A 191 -34.12 -12.53 23.06
N GLY A 192 -32.88 -12.78 22.64
CA GLY A 192 -32.18 -14.06 22.80
C GLY A 192 -31.09 -13.90 23.84
#